data_AF-A0A7X0NTH9-F1
#
_entry.id   AF-A0A7X0NTH9-F1
#
_cell.length_a   1.000
_cell.length_b   1.000
_cell.length_c   1.000
_cell.angle_alpha   90.00
_cell.angle_beta   90.00
_cell.angle_gamma   90.00
#
_symmetry.space_group_name_H-M   'P 1'
#
loop_
_entity.id
_entity.type
_entity.pdbx_description
1 polymer ?
#
loop_
_entity_poly.entity_id
_entity_poly.type
_entity_poly.pdbx_seq_one_letter_code
_entity_poly.pdbx_strand_id
1 'polypeptide(L)'
;MSDAPKVIDARTGPGRSWGREIGELAALFLAVGLAHLLATLLGHGEPGPFVLVGLGMALIAGAAIHKRLVHRPAGSGYRSGAGAGPAGRFRRRSRAGREKAPLPVEGGAGGPMALWRIRMRVVERPGRLATVAAAFGRLECNILALHIAPTGGSAITPAGCDALDEFVIEAPRGLALDAMAGALTEAGGQDVVIVPARVKDLTDPGVQALVLAQRVSDDPDRLPEALAELLRVSHVEWRRPGDTVDEGAELNTTMVISVNPDRALLVRRPELPFTPTEAARAAALTAAATHARYTAR
;
A
#
# COMPACT_ATOMS: atom_id res chain seq x y z
N MET A 1 -6.29 58.92 17.75
CA MET A 1 -6.71 57.50 17.72
C MET A 1 -5.46 56.64 17.68
N SER A 2 -5.17 55.92 18.76
CA SER A 2 -4.00 55.05 18.90
C SER A 2 -4.54 53.65 19.16
N ASP A 3 -4.40 52.75 18.19
CA ASP A 3 -4.93 51.39 18.27
C ASP A 3 -3.77 50.41 18.43
N ALA A 4 -3.74 49.74 19.58
CA ALA A 4 -2.68 48.85 20.01
C ALA A 4 -2.79 47.47 19.34
N PRO A 5 -1.67 46.76 19.12
CA PRO A 5 -1.70 45.41 18.59
C PRO A 5 -2.24 44.41 19.63
N LYS A 6 -3.28 43.67 19.23
CA LYS A 6 -3.90 42.61 20.03
C LYS A 6 -2.97 41.39 20.09
N VAL A 7 -2.24 41.28 21.20
CA VAL A 7 -1.51 40.07 21.61
C VAL A 7 -2.55 38.96 21.85
N ILE A 8 -2.45 37.86 21.11
CA ILE A 8 -3.22 36.64 21.38
C ILE A 8 -2.32 35.71 22.16
N ASP A 9 -2.53 35.68 23.48
CA ASP A 9 -1.84 34.78 24.40
C ASP A 9 -2.59 33.44 24.51
N ALA A 10 -1.79 32.39 24.69
CA ALA A 10 -2.17 30.99 24.58
C ALA A 10 -3.16 30.53 25.66
N ARG A 11 -4.11 29.67 25.28
CA ARG A 11 -4.73 28.71 26.21
C ARG A 11 -4.41 27.30 25.77
N THR A 12 -3.33 26.81 26.33
CA THR A 12 -2.95 25.40 26.43
C THR A 12 -4.06 24.62 27.15
N GLY A 13 -4.58 23.58 26.48
CA GLY A 13 -5.45 22.58 27.10
C GLY A 13 -4.67 21.71 28.10
N PRO A 14 -5.33 21.09 29.09
CA PRO A 14 -4.69 20.49 30.25
C PRO A 14 -3.78 19.33 29.84
N GLY A 15 -2.50 19.46 30.18
CA GLY A 15 -1.48 18.44 30.02
C GLY A 15 -1.85 17.17 30.76
N ARG A 16 -2.27 16.15 29.99
CA ARG A 16 -2.05 14.76 30.37
C ARG A 16 -0.52 14.62 30.45
N SER A 17 -0.02 14.42 31.66
CA SER A 17 1.35 14.76 32.02
C SER A 17 2.37 14.09 31.11
N TRP A 18 3.07 14.88 30.31
CA TRP A 18 4.22 14.49 29.50
C TRP A 18 5.24 13.66 30.29
N GLY A 19 5.41 13.95 31.59
CA GLY A 19 6.23 13.15 32.50
C GLY A 19 5.74 11.72 32.74
N ARG A 20 4.44 11.46 32.58
CA ARG A 20 3.86 10.12 32.66
C ARG A 20 4.05 9.34 31.36
N GLU A 21 3.97 9.99 30.20
CA GLU A 21 4.33 9.36 28.91
C GLU A 21 5.82 9.03 28.85
N ILE A 22 6.68 9.94 29.33
CA ILE A 22 8.12 9.67 29.46
C ILE A 22 8.37 8.53 30.45
N GLY A 23 7.66 8.49 31.58
CA GLY A 23 7.75 7.39 32.54
C GLY A 23 7.31 6.05 31.96
N GLU A 24 6.23 6.04 31.17
CA GLU A 24 5.72 4.83 30.50
C GLU A 24 6.71 4.33 29.42
N LEU A 25 7.30 5.23 28.63
CA LEU A 25 8.33 4.89 27.64
C LEU A 25 9.62 4.40 28.30
N ALA A 26 10.09 5.06 29.36
CA ALA A 26 11.27 4.67 30.11
C ALA A 26 11.11 3.27 30.73
N ALA A 27 9.93 2.98 31.29
CA ALA A 27 9.63 1.65 31.83
C ALA A 27 9.61 0.57 30.73
N LEU A 28 9.11 0.90 29.53
CA LEU A 28 9.06 -0.04 28.41
C LEU A 28 10.47 -0.35 27.87
N PHE A 29 11.32 0.68 27.71
CA PHE A 29 12.72 0.50 27.35
C PHE A 29 13.51 -0.27 28.41
N LEU A 30 13.27 -0.01 29.69
CA LEU A 30 13.94 -0.72 30.78
C LEU A 30 13.52 -2.20 30.82
N ALA A 31 12.24 -2.50 30.59
CA ALA A 31 11.74 -3.88 30.52
C ALA A 31 12.33 -4.64 29.33
N VAL A 32 12.39 -4.03 28.14
CA VAL A 32 13.01 -4.62 26.94
C VAL A 32 14.51 -4.83 27.15
N GLY A 33 15.20 -3.85 27.75
CA GLY A 33 16.61 -3.96 28.11
C GLY A 33 16.88 -5.10 29.09
N LEU A 34 16.05 -5.26 30.14
CA LEU A 34 16.19 -6.34 31.11
C LEU A 34 15.94 -7.71 30.47
N ALA A 35 14.96 -7.81 29.57
CA ALA A 35 14.65 -9.04 28.83
C ALA A 35 15.79 -9.44 27.88
N HIS A 36 16.37 -8.46 27.18
CA HIS A 36 17.53 -8.68 26.32
C HIS A 36 18.77 -9.08 27.12
N LEU A 37 19.00 -8.42 28.27
CA LEU A 37 20.12 -8.72 29.17
C LEU A 37 20.01 -10.13 29.75
N LEU A 38 18.80 -10.56 30.16
CA LEU A 38 18.50 -11.94 30.55
C LEU A 38 18.76 -12.92 29.41
N ALA A 39 18.26 -12.64 28.21
CA ALA A 39 18.50 -13.50 27.04
C ALA A 39 19.99 -13.65 26.71
N THR A 40 20.79 -12.61 26.92
CA THR A 40 22.25 -12.65 26.72
C THR A 40 23.02 -13.31 27.88
N LEU A 41 22.53 -13.22 29.12
CA LEU A 41 23.13 -13.87 30.29
C LEU A 41 22.86 -15.39 30.32
N LEU A 42 21.76 -15.83 29.70
CA LEU A 42 21.37 -17.24 29.56
C LEU A 42 22.03 -17.94 28.34
N GLY A 43 23.14 -17.42 27.84
CA GLY A 43 23.85 -17.94 26.68
C GLY A 43 24.31 -19.41 26.79
N HIS A 44 24.03 -20.16 25.72
CA HIS A 44 24.59 -21.45 25.30
C HIS A 44 24.29 -22.72 26.12
N GLY A 45 23.02 -23.11 26.19
CA GLY A 45 22.63 -24.52 26.38
C GLY A 45 21.14 -24.70 26.11
N GLU A 46 20.78 -25.30 24.97
CA GLU A 46 19.43 -25.66 24.50
C GLU A 46 18.27 -25.49 25.53
N PRO A 47 17.54 -24.35 25.53
CA PRO A 47 16.32 -24.23 26.32
C PRO A 47 15.20 -23.56 25.50
N GLY A 48 15.03 -23.96 24.23
CA GLY A 48 14.05 -23.36 23.30
C GLY A 48 12.61 -23.23 23.87
N PRO A 49 12.08 -24.24 24.59
CA PRO A 49 10.72 -24.16 25.14
C PRO A 49 10.60 -23.17 26.32
N PHE A 50 11.62 -23.11 27.19
CA PHE A 50 11.57 -22.28 28.39
C PHE A 50 11.71 -20.79 28.08
N VAL A 51 12.46 -20.44 27.02
CA VAL A 51 12.55 -19.07 26.51
C VAL A 51 11.20 -18.61 25.95
N LEU A 52 10.50 -19.46 25.20
CA LEU A 52 9.16 -19.13 24.68
C LEU A 52 8.12 -18.96 25.81
N VAL A 53 8.14 -19.84 26.81
CA VAL A 53 7.25 -19.75 27.97
C VAL A 53 7.54 -18.48 28.78
N GLY A 54 8.82 -18.15 28.98
CA GLY A 54 9.24 -16.92 29.66
C GLY A 54 8.78 -15.66 28.92
N LEU A 55 8.97 -15.62 27.60
CA LEU A 55 8.53 -14.50 26.76
C LEU A 55 7.00 -14.36 26.75
N GLY A 56 6.27 -15.48 26.67
CA GLY A 56 4.81 -15.50 26.73
C GLY A 56 4.29 -14.97 28.07
N MET A 57 4.87 -15.42 29.19
CA MET A 57 4.53 -14.93 30.52
C MET A 57 4.82 -13.44 30.70
N ALA A 58 5.94 -12.94 30.16
CA ALA A 58 6.28 -11.53 30.19
C ALA A 58 5.28 -10.67 29.39
N LEU A 59 4.85 -11.12 28.21
CA LEU A 59 3.84 -10.43 27.41
C LEU A 59 2.47 -10.40 28.10
N ILE A 60 2.05 -11.52 28.70
CA ILE A 60 0.79 -11.61 29.45
C ILE A 60 0.82 -10.69 30.67
N ALA A 61 1.93 -10.67 31.42
CA ALA A 61 2.11 -9.79 32.57
C ALA A 61 2.08 -8.30 32.15
N GLY A 62 2.80 -7.93 31.08
CA GLY A 62 2.78 -6.58 30.52
C GLY A 62 1.37 -6.14 30.11
N ALA A 63 0.62 -7.01 29.42
CA ALA A 63 -0.75 -6.73 29.01
C ALA A 63 -1.71 -6.59 30.21
N ALA A 64 -1.57 -7.43 31.24
CA ALA A 64 -2.39 -7.37 32.46
C ALA A 64 -2.09 -6.10 33.28
N ILE A 65 -0.83 -5.70 33.36
CA ILE A 65 -0.40 -4.45 34.02
C ILE A 65 -0.95 -3.25 33.23
N HIS A 66 -0.80 -3.24 31.91
CA HIS A 66 -1.38 -2.20 31.04
C HIS A 66 -2.90 -2.09 31.23
N LYS A 67 -3.62 -3.22 31.27
CA LYS A 67 -5.07 -3.24 31.52
C LYS A 67 -5.43 -2.72 32.92
N ARG A 68 -4.65 -3.02 33.96
CA ARG A 68 -4.88 -2.51 35.32
C ARG A 68 -4.53 -1.03 35.48
N LEU A 69 -3.55 -0.52 34.73
CA LEU A 69 -3.18 0.89 34.73
C LEU A 69 -4.20 1.75 33.94
N VAL A 70 -4.77 1.19 32.87
CA VAL A 70 -5.82 1.84 32.07
C VAL A 70 -7.22 1.69 32.68
N HIS A 71 -7.44 0.70 33.56
CA HIS A 71 -8.69 0.54 34.31
C HIS A 71 -8.46 0.70 35.83
N ARG A 72 -8.14 1.93 36.25
CA ARG A 72 -8.48 2.37 37.60
C ARG A 72 -9.90 2.96 37.60
N PRO A 73 -10.81 2.50 38.47
CA PRO A 73 -12.14 3.08 38.57
C PRO A 73 -12.04 4.46 39.23
N ALA A 74 -12.58 5.49 38.58
CA ALA A 74 -12.82 6.78 39.22
C ALA A 74 -13.98 6.63 40.21
N GLY A 75 -13.66 6.53 41.49
CA GLY A 75 -14.61 6.51 42.58
C GLY A 75 -15.27 7.87 42.80
N SER A 76 -16.59 7.87 42.67
CA SER A 76 -17.61 8.74 43.27
C SER A 76 -17.17 9.69 44.38
N GLY A 77 -17.47 10.98 44.19
CA GLY A 77 -17.62 11.96 45.26
C GLY A 77 -18.47 13.16 44.83
N TYR A 78 -19.78 13.09 45.00
CA TYR A 78 -20.58 14.31 45.22
C TYR A 78 -21.67 14.05 46.26
N ARG A 79 -21.62 14.86 47.32
CA ARG A 79 -22.50 14.79 48.49
C ARG A 79 -23.87 15.39 48.17
N SER A 80 -24.84 14.80 48.85
CA SER A 80 -26.24 15.18 48.98
C SER A 80 -26.45 16.64 49.42
N GLY A 81 -27.47 17.28 48.84
CA GLY A 81 -28.09 18.51 49.30
C GLY A 81 -29.51 18.58 48.74
N ALA A 82 -30.50 18.51 49.62
CA ALA A 82 -31.92 18.32 49.36
C ALA A 82 -32.66 19.56 48.80
N GLY A 83 -33.83 19.32 48.19
CA GLY A 83 -34.95 20.28 48.24
C GLY A 83 -35.76 20.53 46.96
N ALA A 84 -37.02 20.08 46.99
CA ALA A 84 -38.23 20.60 46.30
C ALA A 84 -38.42 20.40 44.76
N GLY A 85 -39.58 19.80 44.40
CA GLY A 85 -40.06 19.53 43.03
C GLY A 85 -40.79 20.71 42.35
N PRO A 86 -41.80 20.53 41.46
CA PRO A 86 -42.36 19.28 40.89
C PRO A 86 -42.54 19.27 39.33
N ALA A 87 -42.90 18.09 38.83
CA ALA A 87 -43.78 17.78 37.68
C ALA A 87 -43.49 18.38 36.27
N GLY A 88 -43.12 17.49 35.34
CA GLY A 88 -43.11 17.76 33.90
C GLY A 88 -43.13 16.46 33.08
N ARG A 89 -44.33 15.96 32.86
CA ARG A 89 -44.71 14.70 32.19
C ARG A 89 -44.12 14.59 30.77
N PHE A 90 -43.17 13.68 30.53
CA PHE A 90 -42.90 13.16 29.18
C PHE A 90 -43.06 11.64 29.10
N ARG A 91 -44.01 11.28 28.24
CA ARG A 91 -44.61 9.98 28.04
C ARG A 91 -43.61 9.06 27.35
N ARG A 92 -43.22 7.99 28.03
CA ARG A 92 -42.43 6.87 27.49
C ARG A 92 -43.20 6.24 26.33
N ARG A 93 -42.78 6.47 25.09
CA ARG A 93 -43.21 5.65 23.95
C ARG A 93 -42.21 4.52 23.75
N SER A 94 -42.75 3.33 23.94
CA SER A 94 -42.15 2.02 23.82
C SER A 94 -41.47 1.83 22.46
N ARG A 95 -40.27 1.26 22.52
CA ARG A 95 -39.48 0.79 21.38
C ARG A 95 -40.21 -0.41 20.76
N ALA A 96 -40.98 -0.16 19.71
CA ALA A 96 -41.53 -1.18 18.83
C ALA A 96 -40.91 -1.01 17.44
N GLY A 97 -40.41 -2.13 16.90
CA GLY A 97 -40.11 -2.36 15.48
C GLY A 97 -39.35 -1.26 14.74
N ARG A 98 -38.01 -1.32 14.72
CA ARG A 98 -37.26 -0.67 13.63
C ARG A 98 -37.19 -1.65 12.46
N GLU A 99 -38.26 -1.63 11.67
CA GLU A 99 -38.29 -2.17 10.33
C GLU A 99 -37.33 -1.38 9.41
N LYS A 100 -36.81 -2.06 8.38
CA LYS A 100 -35.61 -1.79 7.56
C LYS A 100 -35.49 -0.36 7.02
N ALA A 101 -34.24 0.12 6.93
CA ALA A 101 -33.83 0.95 5.79
C ALA A 101 -33.01 0.05 4.86
N PRO A 102 -33.56 -0.41 3.72
CA PRO A 102 -32.75 -1.02 2.68
C PRO A 102 -31.72 0.01 2.22
N LEU A 103 -30.46 -0.40 2.08
CA LEU A 103 -29.52 0.33 1.23
C LEU A 103 -30.21 0.49 -0.14
N PRO A 104 -30.16 1.67 -0.79
CA PRO A 104 -30.56 1.78 -2.17
C PRO A 104 -29.54 1.01 -3.00
N VAL A 105 -29.75 -0.31 -3.15
CA VAL A 105 -29.36 -0.98 -4.38
C VAL A 105 -30.50 -0.68 -5.34
N GLU A 106 -30.58 0.57 -5.79
CA GLU A 106 -31.32 0.85 -7.01
C GLU A 106 -30.60 0.06 -8.09
N GLY A 107 -31.26 -0.98 -8.57
CA GLY A 107 -30.93 -1.67 -9.81
C GLY A 107 -31.19 -0.75 -11.00
N GLY A 108 -30.60 0.43 -11.00
CA GLY A 108 -30.16 1.04 -12.25
C GLY A 108 -29.08 0.10 -12.75
N ALA A 109 -29.39 -0.69 -13.76
CA ALA A 109 -28.34 -1.23 -14.61
C ALA A 109 -27.56 0.00 -15.09
N GLY A 110 -26.47 0.32 -14.39
CA GLY A 110 -25.55 1.37 -14.80
C GLY A 110 -25.30 1.18 -16.28
N GLY A 111 -25.27 2.28 -17.02
CA GLY A 111 -24.98 2.24 -18.45
C GLY A 111 -23.80 1.29 -18.70
N PRO A 112 -23.79 0.57 -19.83
CA PRO A 112 -22.88 -0.55 -20.00
C PRO A 112 -21.45 -0.11 -19.71
N MET A 113 -20.73 -0.84 -18.85
CA MET A 113 -19.38 -0.46 -18.40
C MET A 113 -18.29 -1.14 -19.24
N ALA A 114 -17.09 -0.59 -19.21
CA ALA A 114 -15.89 -1.12 -19.84
C ALA A 114 -14.68 -1.05 -18.89
N LEU A 115 -13.81 -2.06 -18.99
CA LEU A 115 -12.58 -2.13 -18.22
C LEU A 115 -11.45 -1.43 -18.97
N TRP A 116 -10.74 -0.56 -18.26
CA TRP A 116 -9.59 0.16 -18.79
C TRP A 116 -8.39 0.01 -17.86
N ARG A 117 -7.21 -0.11 -18.45
CA ARG A 117 -5.94 0.00 -17.75
C ARG A 117 -5.29 1.31 -18.15
N ILE A 118 -4.90 2.07 -17.14
CA ILE A 118 -4.35 3.41 -17.29
C ILE A 118 -3.00 3.41 -16.63
N ARG A 119 -1.99 3.87 -17.35
CA ARG A 119 -0.65 4.04 -16.81
C ARG A 119 -0.22 5.48 -17.03
N MET A 120 0.27 6.12 -15.96
CA MET A 120 0.68 7.51 -16.00
C MET A 120 1.71 7.79 -14.92
N ARG A 121 2.57 8.79 -15.14
CA ARG A 121 3.44 9.31 -14.10
C ARG A 121 2.67 10.29 -13.22
N VAL A 122 2.86 10.17 -11.92
CA VAL A 122 2.30 11.07 -10.91
C VAL A 122 3.41 11.46 -9.96
N VAL A 123 3.56 12.76 -9.70
CA VAL A 123 4.52 13.26 -8.72
C VAL A 123 4.14 12.73 -7.32
N GLU A 124 5.09 12.10 -6.62
CA GLU A 124 4.88 11.53 -5.30
C GLU A 124 4.90 12.63 -4.23
N ARG A 125 3.70 13.09 -3.85
CA ARG A 125 3.46 14.04 -2.75
C ARG A 125 2.11 13.78 -2.09
N PRO A 126 1.95 14.13 -0.80
CA PRO A 126 0.66 14.04 -0.12
C PRO A 126 -0.47 14.71 -0.93
N GLY A 127 -1.58 13.98 -1.11
CA GLY A 127 -2.78 14.48 -1.81
C GLY A 127 -2.78 14.36 -3.33
N ARG A 128 -1.66 13.99 -3.97
CA ARG A 128 -1.60 13.84 -5.44
C ARG A 128 -2.48 12.70 -5.93
N LEU A 129 -2.33 11.52 -5.34
CA LEU A 129 -3.20 10.38 -5.63
C LEU A 129 -4.67 10.67 -5.32
N ALA A 130 -4.95 11.46 -4.27
CA ALA A 130 -6.32 11.86 -3.95
C ALA A 130 -6.95 12.75 -5.04
N THR A 131 -6.15 13.63 -5.66
CA THR A 131 -6.58 14.48 -6.78
C THR A 131 -6.93 13.63 -8.00
N VAL A 132 -6.10 12.63 -8.30
CA VAL A 132 -6.34 11.64 -9.37
C VAL A 132 -7.60 10.81 -9.08
N ALA A 133 -7.73 10.26 -7.88
CA ALA A 133 -8.90 9.47 -7.49
C ALA A 133 -10.20 10.30 -7.55
N ALA A 134 -10.14 11.58 -7.17
CA ALA A 134 -11.27 12.49 -7.30
C ALA A 134 -11.63 12.76 -8.78
N ALA A 135 -10.66 12.78 -9.69
CA ALA A 135 -10.93 12.92 -11.12
C ALA A 135 -11.65 11.68 -11.66
N PHE A 136 -11.22 10.47 -11.30
CA PHE A 136 -11.97 9.24 -11.63
C PHE A 136 -13.41 9.28 -11.10
N GLY A 137 -13.60 9.71 -9.84
CA GLY A 137 -14.94 9.83 -9.26
C GLY A 137 -15.85 10.81 -10.01
N ARG A 138 -15.33 11.95 -10.47
CA ARG A 138 -16.10 12.92 -11.29
C ARG A 138 -16.50 12.38 -12.66
N LEU A 139 -15.73 11.42 -13.19
CA LEU A 139 -16.02 10.74 -14.45
C LEU A 139 -16.88 9.49 -14.27
N GLU A 140 -17.38 9.24 -13.05
CA GLU A 140 -18.13 8.03 -12.71
C GLU A 140 -17.33 6.73 -12.94
N CYS A 141 -16.00 6.82 -12.87
CA CYS A 141 -15.11 5.68 -12.97
C CYS A 141 -14.89 5.04 -11.59
N ASN A 142 -14.99 3.72 -11.53
CA ASN A 142 -14.68 2.94 -10.33
C ASN A 142 -13.25 2.37 -10.43
N ILE A 143 -12.43 2.57 -9.39
CA ILE A 143 -11.06 2.03 -9.35
C ILE A 143 -11.12 0.60 -8.81
N LEU A 144 -10.71 -0.36 -9.62
CA LEU A 144 -10.72 -1.79 -9.27
C LEU A 144 -9.36 -2.27 -8.75
N ALA A 145 -8.27 -1.70 -9.27
CA ALA A 145 -6.92 -1.98 -8.81
C ALA A 145 -6.03 -0.74 -8.99
N LEU A 146 -5.04 -0.61 -8.09
CA LEU A 146 -4.00 0.40 -8.15
C LEU A 146 -2.66 -0.25 -7.84
N HIS A 147 -1.69 -0.06 -8.72
CA HIS A 147 -0.30 -0.39 -8.49
C HIS A 147 0.58 0.84 -8.66
N ILE A 148 1.43 1.11 -7.69
CA ILE A 148 2.36 2.25 -7.70
C ILE A 148 3.77 1.68 -7.84
N ALA A 149 4.50 2.11 -8.88
CA ALA A 149 5.88 1.74 -9.12
C ALA A 149 6.77 3.00 -9.07
N PRO A 150 7.53 3.22 -8.00
CA PRO A 150 8.45 4.34 -7.91
C PRO A 150 9.47 4.30 -9.07
N THR A 151 9.65 5.41 -9.79
CA THR A 151 10.59 5.46 -10.92
C THR A 151 12.01 5.89 -10.52
N GLY A 152 12.24 6.12 -9.23
CA GLY A 152 13.54 6.53 -8.67
C GLY A 152 13.66 8.05 -8.47
N GLY A 153 14.70 8.46 -7.75
CA GLY A 153 15.05 9.89 -7.54
C GLY A 153 14.65 10.51 -6.19
N SER A 154 14.20 9.71 -5.21
CA SER A 154 13.70 10.20 -3.91
C SER A 154 14.73 10.95 -3.04
N ALA A 155 16.00 11.11 -3.45
CA ALA A 155 17.04 11.68 -2.60
C ALA A 155 17.48 13.12 -2.91
N ILE A 156 17.08 13.77 -4.02
CA ILE A 156 17.77 15.02 -4.44
C ILE A 156 16.86 16.20 -4.82
N THR A 157 15.52 16.12 -4.78
CA THR A 157 14.71 17.32 -5.08
C THR A 157 13.61 17.61 -4.05
N PRO A 158 13.42 18.90 -3.68
CA PRO A 158 12.20 19.37 -3.01
C PRO A 158 10.92 19.11 -3.83
N ALA A 159 11.06 18.68 -5.10
CA ALA A 159 9.99 18.41 -6.05
C ALA A 159 9.25 17.07 -5.80
N GLY A 160 9.83 16.14 -5.02
CA GLY A 160 9.35 14.75 -4.92
C GLY A 160 9.98 13.85 -5.99
N CYS A 161 9.75 12.54 -5.91
CA CYS A 161 10.07 11.62 -7.01
C CYS A 161 8.83 11.30 -7.82
N ASP A 162 8.98 11.03 -9.11
CA ASP A 162 7.86 10.52 -9.89
C ASP A 162 7.58 9.07 -9.50
N ALA A 163 6.30 8.71 -9.48
CA ALA A 163 5.84 7.35 -9.45
C ALA A 163 5.09 7.06 -10.73
N LEU A 164 5.23 5.84 -11.24
CA LEU A 164 4.46 5.35 -12.35
C LEU A 164 3.28 4.57 -11.77
N ASP A 165 2.12 5.19 -11.85
CA ASP A 165 0.88 4.64 -11.32
C ASP A 165 0.16 3.88 -12.43
N GLU A 166 -0.30 2.69 -12.08
CA GLU A 166 -1.13 1.87 -12.93
C GLU A 166 -2.47 1.61 -12.26
N PHE A 167 -3.54 2.07 -12.91
CA PHE A 167 -4.91 1.88 -12.47
C PHE A 167 -5.59 0.87 -13.39
N VAL A 168 -6.38 -0.02 -12.81
CA VAL A 168 -7.44 -0.72 -13.54
C VAL A 168 -8.76 -0.17 -13.06
N ILE A 169 -9.55 0.34 -13.99
CA ILE A 169 -10.82 0.99 -13.71
C ILE A 169 -11.95 0.33 -14.47
N GLU A 170 -13.15 0.51 -13.95
CA GLU A 170 -14.41 0.33 -14.66
C GLU A 170 -14.96 1.73 -15.00
N ALA A 171 -15.23 1.99 -16.28
CA ALA A 171 -15.73 3.28 -16.75
C ALA A 171 -17.02 3.11 -17.58
N PRO A 172 -17.91 4.12 -17.61
CA PRO A 172 -19.07 4.13 -18.52
C PRO A 172 -18.64 3.97 -19.98
N ARG A 173 -19.27 3.11 -20.78
CA ARG A 173 -18.91 2.91 -22.21
C ARG A 173 -19.06 4.16 -23.07
N GLY A 174 -19.89 5.11 -22.65
CA GLY A 174 -20.07 6.40 -23.34
C GLY A 174 -18.98 7.42 -23.03
N LEU A 175 -18.08 7.15 -22.08
CA LEU A 175 -17.01 8.08 -21.71
C LEU A 175 -15.98 8.17 -22.84
N ALA A 176 -15.79 9.39 -23.37
CA ALA A 176 -14.77 9.66 -24.37
C ALA A 176 -13.36 9.54 -23.76
N LEU A 177 -12.46 8.83 -24.45
CA LEU A 177 -11.09 8.63 -23.97
C LEU A 177 -10.31 9.94 -23.85
N ASP A 178 -10.53 10.89 -24.75
CA ASP A 178 -9.88 12.21 -24.69
C ASP A 178 -10.33 13.02 -23.47
N ALA A 179 -11.61 12.90 -23.08
CA ALA A 179 -12.13 13.54 -21.88
C ALA A 179 -11.51 12.93 -20.62
N MET A 180 -11.34 11.60 -20.60
CA MET A 180 -10.65 10.90 -19.52
C MET A 180 -9.17 11.28 -19.43
N ALA A 181 -8.45 11.28 -20.56
CA ALA A 181 -7.06 11.68 -20.63
C ALA A 181 -6.87 13.14 -20.16
N GLY A 182 -7.70 14.06 -20.65
CA GLY A 182 -7.67 15.47 -20.25
C GLY A 182 -7.89 15.66 -18.75
N ALA A 183 -8.91 15.02 -18.18
CA ALA A 183 -9.19 15.10 -16.74
C ALA A 183 -8.05 14.54 -15.88
N LEU A 184 -7.38 13.47 -16.33
CA LEU A 184 -6.22 12.91 -15.64
C LEU A 184 -4.99 13.81 -15.75
N THR A 185 -4.76 14.43 -16.90
CA THR A 185 -3.71 15.44 -17.06
C THR A 185 -3.95 16.67 -16.18
N GLU A 186 -5.19 17.14 -16.07
CA GLU A 186 -5.57 18.23 -15.14
C GLU A 186 -5.39 17.84 -13.67
N ALA A 187 -5.68 16.57 -13.33
CA ALA A 187 -5.37 16.02 -12.02
C ALA A 187 -3.85 15.86 -11.77
N GLY A 188 -3.06 16.06 -12.82
CA GLY A 188 -1.61 16.11 -12.80
C GLY A 188 -0.92 14.77 -13.07
N GLY A 189 -1.61 13.85 -13.76
CA GLY A 189 -1.01 12.73 -14.45
C GLY A 189 -0.22 13.20 -15.68
N GLN A 190 0.92 12.56 -15.92
CA GLN A 190 1.81 12.82 -17.05
C GLN A 190 1.97 11.53 -17.87
N ASP A 191 2.21 11.67 -19.18
CA ASP A 191 2.35 10.53 -20.11
C ASP A 191 1.22 9.50 -19.98
N VAL A 192 -0.02 9.99 -20.00
CA VAL A 192 -1.21 9.15 -19.75
C VAL A 192 -1.42 8.19 -20.92
N VAL A 193 -1.25 6.90 -20.65
CA VAL A 193 -1.51 5.80 -21.58
C VAL A 193 -2.76 5.07 -21.13
N ILE A 194 -3.76 4.98 -22.01
CA ILE A 194 -5.04 4.34 -21.75
C ILE A 194 -5.22 3.19 -22.73
N VAL A 195 -5.41 1.97 -22.21
CA VAL A 195 -5.63 0.77 -23.02
C VAL A 195 -6.77 -0.07 -22.46
N PRO A 196 -7.49 -0.85 -23.29
CA PRO A 196 -8.50 -1.78 -22.79
C PRO A 196 -7.89 -2.77 -21.79
N ALA A 197 -8.59 -3.01 -20.67
CA ALA A 197 -8.19 -4.01 -19.69
C ALA A 197 -8.94 -5.33 -19.89
N ARG A 198 -8.31 -6.41 -19.43
CA ARG A 198 -8.84 -7.77 -19.40
C ARG A 198 -8.99 -8.22 -17.95
N VAL A 199 -9.79 -9.26 -17.71
CA VAL A 199 -10.00 -9.83 -16.36
C VAL A 199 -8.67 -10.21 -15.68
N LYS A 200 -7.68 -10.70 -16.45
CA LYS A 200 -6.35 -11.01 -15.90
C LYS A 200 -5.60 -9.79 -15.34
N ASP A 201 -5.91 -8.58 -15.80
CA ASP A 201 -5.28 -7.36 -15.31
C ASP A 201 -5.78 -6.98 -13.89
N LEU A 202 -6.86 -7.61 -13.40
CA LEU A 202 -7.34 -7.51 -12.01
C LEU A 202 -6.61 -8.46 -11.04
N THR A 203 -5.74 -9.34 -11.56
CA THR A 203 -4.98 -10.23 -10.71
C THR A 203 -3.94 -9.43 -9.94
N ASP A 204 -3.85 -9.66 -8.63
CA ASP A 204 -2.82 -9.04 -7.80
C ASP A 204 -1.42 -9.35 -8.37
N PRO A 205 -0.57 -8.33 -8.62
CA PRO A 205 0.76 -8.54 -9.18
C PRO A 205 1.67 -9.44 -8.34
N GLY A 206 1.49 -9.45 -7.01
CA GLY A 206 2.24 -10.31 -6.10
C GLY A 206 1.84 -11.78 -6.28
N VAL A 207 0.54 -12.06 -6.33
CA VAL A 207 0.00 -13.39 -6.63
C VAL A 207 0.47 -13.85 -8.01
N GLN A 208 0.39 -12.99 -9.04
CA GLN A 208 0.86 -13.33 -10.37
C GLN A 208 2.36 -13.67 -10.37
N ALA A 209 3.19 -12.91 -9.67
CA ALA A 209 4.62 -13.17 -9.57
C ALA A 209 4.92 -14.54 -8.92
N LEU A 210 4.19 -14.94 -7.88
CA LEU A 210 4.34 -16.25 -7.24
C LEU A 210 3.93 -17.40 -8.17
N VAL A 211 2.81 -17.25 -8.88
CA VAL A 211 2.36 -18.25 -9.87
C VAL A 211 3.38 -18.40 -10.99
N LEU A 212 3.96 -17.30 -11.47
CA LEU A 212 5.01 -17.34 -12.49
C LEU A 212 6.31 -17.95 -11.95
N ALA A 213 6.69 -17.65 -10.71
CA ALA A 213 7.85 -18.24 -10.06
C ALA A 213 7.72 -19.77 -9.93
N GLN A 214 6.54 -20.26 -9.54
CA GLN A 214 6.27 -21.71 -9.52
C GLN A 214 6.39 -22.30 -10.93
N ARG A 215 5.76 -21.68 -11.93
CA ARG A 215 5.78 -22.14 -13.32
C ARG A 215 7.20 -22.27 -13.87
N VAL A 216 8.07 -21.29 -13.65
CA VAL A 216 9.46 -21.35 -14.11
C VAL A 216 10.35 -22.26 -13.25
N SER A 217 9.92 -22.57 -12.02
CA SER A 217 10.60 -23.55 -11.19
C SER A 217 10.30 -24.97 -11.66
N ASP A 218 9.05 -25.23 -12.07
CA ASP A 218 8.62 -26.52 -12.62
C ASP A 218 9.17 -26.76 -14.03
N ASP A 219 9.20 -25.71 -14.86
CA ASP A 219 9.69 -25.74 -16.25
C ASP A 219 10.50 -24.47 -16.56
N PRO A 220 11.83 -24.50 -16.34
CA PRO A 220 12.68 -23.35 -16.59
C PRO A 220 12.78 -22.88 -18.03
N ASP A 221 12.33 -23.66 -19.02
CA ASP A 221 12.32 -23.23 -20.42
C ASP A 221 11.17 -22.25 -20.71
N ARG A 222 10.19 -22.14 -19.81
CA ARG A 222 9.07 -21.17 -19.87
C ARG A 222 9.41 -19.75 -19.42
N LEU A 223 10.69 -19.48 -19.14
CA LEU A 223 11.13 -18.18 -18.64
C LEU A 223 10.77 -17.01 -19.59
N PRO A 224 10.92 -17.11 -20.93
CA PRO A 224 10.54 -16.04 -21.84
C PRO A 224 9.04 -15.69 -21.77
N GLU A 225 8.16 -16.70 -21.78
CA GLU A 225 6.72 -16.47 -21.70
C GLU A 225 6.32 -15.91 -20.34
N ALA A 226 6.94 -16.41 -19.26
CA ALA A 226 6.69 -15.92 -17.91
C ALA A 226 7.14 -14.45 -17.75
N LEU A 227 8.28 -14.06 -18.32
CA LEU A 227 8.73 -12.67 -18.34
C LEU A 227 7.86 -11.78 -19.22
N ALA A 228 7.41 -12.27 -20.38
CA ALA A 228 6.48 -11.55 -21.23
C ALA A 228 5.18 -11.25 -20.47
N GLU A 229 4.67 -12.24 -19.72
CA GLU A 229 3.48 -12.10 -18.89
C GLU A 229 3.69 -11.13 -17.72
N LEU A 230 4.80 -11.28 -16.98
CA LEU A 230 5.16 -10.45 -15.82
C LEU A 230 5.31 -8.97 -16.19
N LEU A 231 5.98 -8.70 -17.31
CA LEU A 231 6.28 -7.34 -17.79
C LEU A 231 5.19 -6.78 -18.72
N ARG A 232 4.16 -7.59 -19.00
CA ARG A 232 3.07 -7.30 -19.93
C ARG A 232 3.55 -6.82 -21.30
N VAL A 233 4.58 -7.47 -21.83
CA VAL A 233 5.10 -7.24 -23.18
C VAL A 233 4.65 -8.34 -24.12
N SER A 234 4.68 -8.05 -25.42
CA SER A 234 4.25 -9.01 -26.44
C SER A 234 5.21 -10.20 -26.62
N HIS A 235 6.52 -9.97 -26.46
CA HIS A 235 7.52 -10.99 -26.70
C HIS A 235 8.82 -10.72 -25.92
N VAL A 236 9.53 -11.80 -25.56
CA VAL A 236 10.87 -11.79 -24.96
C VAL A 236 11.77 -12.70 -25.78
N GLU A 237 12.91 -12.19 -26.23
CA GLU A 237 13.80 -12.89 -27.15
C GLU A 237 15.03 -13.44 -26.44
N TRP A 238 15.41 -14.68 -26.74
CA TRP A 238 16.74 -15.19 -26.38
C TRP A 238 17.83 -14.50 -27.22
N ARG A 239 18.92 -14.10 -26.56
CA ARG A 239 20.10 -13.49 -27.17
C ARG A 239 21.38 -14.04 -26.57
N ARG A 240 22.49 -13.87 -27.27
CA ARG A 240 23.82 -14.10 -26.71
C ARG A 240 24.30 -12.81 -26.04
N PRO A 241 24.97 -12.89 -24.88
CA PRO A 241 25.62 -11.74 -24.29
C PRO A 241 26.60 -11.11 -25.29
N GLY A 242 26.48 -9.80 -25.53
CA GLY A 242 27.28 -9.06 -26.50
C GLY A 242 26.63 -8.86 -27.87
N ASP A 243 25.45 -9.44 -28.13
CA ASP A 243 24.63 -9.02 -29.27
C ASP A 243 24.29 -7.52 -29.14
N THR A 244 24.51 -6.74 -30.21
CA THR A 244 24.25 -5.30 -30.21
C THR A 244 22.78 -5.02 -29.89
N VAL A 245 22.54 -4.22 -28.85
CA VAL A 245 21.22 -3.64 -28.58
C VAL A 245 21.05 -2.43 -29.49
N ASP A 246 19.84 -2.18 -29.97
CA ASP A 246 19.54 -1.03 -30.83
C ASP A 246 19.90 0.27 -30.10
N GLU A 247 20.93 0.98 -30.60
CA GLU A 247 21.43 2.23 -30.03
C GLU A 247 20.42 3.39 -30.17
N GLY A 248 19.41 3.24 -31.04
CA GLY A 248 18.35 4.22 -31.26
C GLY A 248 17.14 4.09 -30.30
N ALA A 249 17.14 3.11 -29.40
CA ALA A 249 16.03 2.91 -28.48
C ALA A 249 15.95 4.03 -27.43
N GLU A 250 14.74 4.51 -27.14
CA GLU A 250 14.52 5.45 -26.04
C GLU A 250 14.96 4.84 -24.70
N LEU A 251 15.47 5.70 -23.80
CA LEU A 251 16.00 5.28 -22.50
C LEU A 251 15.02 4.39 -21.74
N ASN A 252 15.52 3.24 -21.27
CA ASN A 252 14.77 2.24 -20.50
C ASN A 252 13.57 1.59 -21.23
N THR A 253 13.41 1.75 -22.54
CA THR A 253 12.40 1.00 -23.32
C THR A 253 12.88 -0.40 -23.74
N THR A 254 14.16 -0.68 -23.53
CA THR A 254 14.79 -1.97 -23.77
C THR A 254 15.50 -2.44 -22.51
N MET A 255 15.34 -3.72 -22.16
CA MET A 255 15.97 -4.34 -21.00
C MET A 255 16.63 -5.66 -21.41
N VAL A 256 17.89 -5.82 -21.04
CA VAL A 256 18.66 -7.06 -21.21
C VAL A 256 18.80 -7.73 -19.85
N ILE A 257 18.41 -8.99 -19.75
CA ILE A 257 18.45 -9.77 -18.52
C ILE A 257 19.40 -10.96 -18.76
N SER A 258 20.56 -10.92 -18.11
CA SER A 258 21.52 -12.03 -18.17
C SER A 258 20.96 -13.25 -17.42
N VAL A 259 20.92 -14.40 -18.08
CA VAL A 259 20.48 -15.68 -17.47
C VAL A 259 21.69 -16.50 -17.05
N ASN A 260 22.69 -16.60 -17.92
CA ASN A 260 24.00 -17.21 -17.67
C ASN A 260 25.06 -16.58 -18.59
N PRO A 261 26.36 -16.97 -18.50
CA PRO A 261 27.41 -16.34 -19.31
C PRO A 261 27.22 -16.40 -20.83
N ASP A 262 26.41 -17.34 -21.34
CA ASP A 262 26.20 -17.54 -22.79
C ASP A 262 24.78 -17.19 -23.24
N ARG A 263 23.86 -16.84 -22.33
CA ARG A 263 22.45 -16.57 -22.64
C ARG A 263 21.91 -15.37 -21.86
N ALA A 264 21.26 -14.48 -22.60
CA ALA A 264 20.50 -13.36 -22.08
C ALA A 264 19.10 -13.33 -22.70
N LEU A 265 18.20 -12.59 -22.07
CA LEU A 265 16.88 -12.29 -22.58
C LEU A 265 16.78 -10.81 -22.90
N LEU A 266 16.21 -10.50 -24.05
CA LEU A 266 15.99 -9.15 -24.53
C LEU A 266 14.50 -8.84 -24.52
N VAL A 267 14.14 -7.78 -23.81
CA VAL A 267 12.77 -7.30 -23.64
C VAL A 267 12.68 -5.90 -24.23
N ARG A 268 11.66 -5.64 -25.05
CA ARG A 268 11.40 -4.32 -25.65
C ARG A 268 9.97 -3.87 -25.36
N ARG A 269 9.81 -2.59 -25.03
CA ARG A 269 8.54 -1.90 -24.81
C ARG A 269 8.67 -0.44 -25.25
N PRO A 270 8.59 -0.15 -26.56
CA PRO A 270 8.85 1.18 -27.10
C PRO A 270 7.88 2.25 -26.59
N GLU A 271 6.65 1.87 -26.25
CA GLU A 271 5.61 2.78 -25.79
C GLU A 271 5.78 3.24 -24.35
N LEU A 272 6.62 2.56 -23.55
CA LEU A 272 6.71 2.85 -22.12
C LEU A 272 8.00 2.35 -21.46
N PRO A 273 8.80 3.25 -20.86
CA PRO A 273 10.01 2.86 -20.13
C PRO A 273 9.75 1.84 -19.01
N PHE A 274 10.69 0.92 -18.82
CA PHE A 274 10.73 0.01 -17.69
C PHE A 274 11.08 0.75 -16.39
N THR A 275 10.37 0.41 -15.31
CA THR A 275 10.70 0.94 -13.98
C THR A 275 11.78 0.11 -13.30
N PRO A 276 12.48 0.67 -12.30
CA PRO A 276 13.39 -0.10 -11.44
C PRO A 276 12.69 -1.30 -10.77
N THR A 277 11.41 -1.15 -10.39
CA THR A 277 10.62 -2.25 -9.83
C THR A 277 10.36 -3.37 -10.84
N GLU A 278 10.07 -3.04 -12.10
CA GLU A 278 9.90 -4.03 -13.17
C GLU A 278 11.22 -4.78 -13.44
N ALA A 279 12.34 -4.05 -13.50
CA ALA A 279 13.66 -4.66 -13.65
C ALA A 279 14.00 -5.60 -12.49
N ALA A 280 13.72 -5.19 -11.25
CA ALA A 280 13.94 -6.02 -10.07
C ALA A 280 13.10 -7.30 -10.08
N ARG A 281 11.81 -7.21 -10.48
CA ARG A 281 10.93 -8.39 -10.62
C ARG A 281 11.43 -9.34 -11.70
N ALA A 282 11.87 -8.81 -12.84
CA ALA A 282 12.42 -9.60 -13.93
C ALA A 282 13.70 -10.36 -13.52
N ALA A 283 14.59 -9.67 -12.81
CA ALA A 283 15.79 -10.28 -12.24
C ALA A 283 15.45 -11.38 -11.23
N ALA A 284 14.47 -11.15 -10.33
CA ALA A 284 14.04 -12.14 -9.35
C ALA A 284 13.41 -13.39 -9.99
N LEU A 285 12.54 -13.22 -11.00
CA LEU A 285 11.95 -14.34 -11.73
C LEU A 285 13.02 -15.15 -12.49
N THR A 286 13.99 -14.47 -13.08
CA THR A 286 15.14 -15.12 -13.74
C THR A 286 15.98 -15.91 -12.74
N ALA A 287 16.25 -15.35 -11.56
CA ALA A 287 16.98 -16.04 -10.51
C ALA A 287 16.25 -17.32 -10.05
N ALA A 288 14.92 -17.28 -9.91
CA ALA A 288 14.11 -18.46 -9.58
C ALA A 288 14.23 -19.56 -10.64
N ALA A 289 14.11 -19.21 -11.93
CA ALA A 289 14.26 -20.14 -13.03
C ALA A 289 15.67 -20.76 -13.09
N THR A 290 16.71 -19.94 -12.88
CA THR A 290 18.10 -20.40 -12.86
C THR A 290 18.35 -21.34 -11.69
N HIS A 291 17.84 -21.05 -10.50
CA HIS A 291 18.00 -21.92 -9.34
C HIS A 291 17.39 -23.31 -9.56
N ALA A 292 16.18 -23.39 -10.11
CA ALA A 292 15.52 -24.65 -10.43
C ALA A 292 16.31 -25.54 -11.42
N ARG A 293 16.99 -24.94 -12.41
CA ARG A 293 17.87 -25.69 -13.33
C ARG A 293 19.08 -26.32 -12.64
N TYR A 294 19.60 -25.68 -11.59
CA TYR A 294 20.80 -26.13 -10.88
C TYR A 294 20.50 -27.10 -9.73
N THR A 295 19.31 -27.07 -9.15
CA THR A 295 18.89 -28.03 -8.10
C THR A 295 18.33 -29.34 -8.65
N ALA A 296 17.95 -29.38 -9.93
CA ALA A 296 17.48 -30.59 -10.61
C ALA A 296 18.62 -31.54 -11.08
N ARG A 297 19.86 -31.34 -10.63
CA ARG A 297 21.01 -32.23 -10.85
C ARG A 297 21.52 -32.78 -9.53
#